data_AF-A0A9D4LXY5-F1
#
_entry.id   AF-A0A9D4LXY5-F1
#
_cell.length_a   1.000
_cell.length_b   1.000
_cell.length_c   1.000
_cell.angle_alpha   90.00
_cell.angle_beta   90.00
_cell.angle_gamma   90.00
#
_symmetry.space_group_name_H-M   'P 1'
#
loop_
_entity.id
_entity.type
_entity.pdbx_description
1 polymer ?
#
loop_
_entity_poly.entity_id
_entity_poly.type
_entity_poly.pdbx_seq_one_letter_code
_entity_poly.pdbx_strand_id
1 'polypeptide(L)'
;MTAGYRSVKEDGMPVLKASRVYRVPETTLRDRVLLKIDPDTCVMGKVPMFDQFQEAKIVEHSKNMAALGYGYTQQECVDAASMYAVQLGIRTKDKPLTMSWMRGFMKRWTEIRLTKPRGLEYARVKMAS
;
A
#
# COMPACT_ATOMS: atom_id res chain seq x y z
N MET A 1 -0.09 0.67 -21.80
CA MET A 1 -0.39 -0.77 -22.05
C MET A 1 -1.84 -1.03 -22.48
N THR A 2 -2.67 0.00 -22.67
CA THR A 2 -4.12 -0.11 -22.97
C THR A 2 -4.46 -0.02 -24.47
N ALA A 3 -3.51 0.36 -25.34
CA ALA A 3 -3.75 0.51 -26.78
C ALA A 3 -4.29 -0.76 -27.45
N GLY A 4 -3.71 -1.93 -27.13
CA GLY A 4 -4.21 -3.21 -27.64
C GLY A 4 -5.62 -3.56 -27.18
N TYR A 5 -5.98 -3.23 -25.92
CA TYR A 5 -7.35 -3.42 -25.42
C TYR A 5 -8.35 -2.49 -26.10
N ARG A 6 -8.03 -1.19 -26.21
CA ARG A 6 -8.87 -0.19 -26.88
C ARG A 6 -9.13 -0.57 -28.33
N SER A 7 -8.11 -1.00 -29.07
CA SER A 7 -8.31 -1.43 -30.46
C SER A 7 -9.23 -2.65 -30.65
N VAL A 8 -9.35 -3.51 -29.64
CA VAL A 8 -10.30 -4.63 -29.69
C VAL A 8 -11.71 -4.17 -29.30
N LYS A 9 -11.82 -3.27 -28.32
CA LYS A 9 -13.11 -2.84 -27.74
C LYS A 9 -13.78 -1.71 -28.52
N GLU A 10 -13.01 -0.74 -28.99
CA GLU A 10 -13.45 0.48 -29.69
C GLU A 10 -13.38 0.30 -31.21
N ASP A 11 -12.25 -0.17 -31.74
CA ASP A 11 -12.06 -0.36 -33.20
C ASP A 11 -12.59 -1.71 -33.73
N GLY A 12 -13.08 -2.60 -32.85
CA GLY A 12 -13.62 -3.91 -33.21
C GLY A 12 -12.60 -4.88 -33.81
N MET A 13 -11.30 -4.68 -33.57
CA MET A 13 -10.25 -5.53 -34.13
C MET A 13 -10.28 -6.94 -33.51
N PRO A 14 -10.10 -8.02 -34.30
CA PRO A 14 -9.98 -9.38 -33.75
C PRO A 14 -8.81 -9.51 -32.78
N VAL A 15 -9.00 -10.20 -31.65
CA VAL A 15 -8.02 -10.35 -30.57
C VAL A 15 -6.67 -10.86 -31.07
N LEU A 16 -6.67 -11.84 -31.98
CA LEU A 16 -5.46 -12.41 -32.58
C LEU A 16 -4.67 -11.37 -33.40
N LYS A 17 -5.38 -10.49 -34.12
CA LYS A 17 -4.76 -9.43 -34.94
C LYS A 17 -4.15 -8.36 -34.02
N ALA A 18 -4.89 -7.95 -33.00
CA ALA A 18 -4.38 -7.02 -31.99
C ALA A 18 -3.16 -7.59 -31.23
N SER A 19 -3.17 -8.89 -30.90
CA SER A 19 -2.03 -9.58 -30.27
C SER A 19 -0.75 -9.45 -31.09
N ARG A 20 -0.82 -9.70 -32.41
CA ARG A 20 0.32 -9.60 -33.32
C ARG A 20 0.82 -8.16 -33.50
N VAL A 21 -0.11 -7.21 -33.64
CA VAL A 21 0.22 -5.79 -33.85
C VAL A 21 0.86 -5.18 -32.61
N TYR A 22 0.26 -5.41 -31.45
CA TYR A 22 0.69 -4.79 -30.19
C TYR A 22 1.69 -5.65 -29.39
N ARG A 23 2.06 -6.83 -29.89
CA ARG A 23 2.96 -7.80 -29.23
C ARG A 23 2.54 -8.12 -27.80
N VAL A 24 1.23 -8.29 -27.58
CA VAL A 24 0.64 -8.69 -26.30
C VAL A 24 0.06 -10.09 -26.46
N PRO A 25 0.34 -11.04 -25.54
CA PRO A 25 -0.25 -12.39 -25.61
C PRO A 25 -1.76 -12.35 -25.77
N GLU A 26 -2.29 -13.24 -26.61
CA GLU A 26 -3.72 -13.30 -26.90
C GLU A 26 -4.54 -13.54 -25.64
N THR A 27 -4.07 -14.41 -24.75
CA THR A 27 -4.68 -14.71 -23.45
C THR A 27 -4.83 -13.45 -22.59
N THR A 28 -3.78 -12.63 -22.51
CA THR A 28 -3.80 -11.36 -21.77
C THR A 28 -4.82 -10.37 -22.34
N LEU A 29 -4.97 -10.30 -23.67
CA LEU A 29 -5.99 -9.47 -24.29
C LEU A 29 -7.40 -10.02 -24.04
N ARG A 30 -7.60 -11.34 -24.16
CA ARG A 30 -8.89 -11.99 -23.84
C ARG A 30 -9.29 -11.77 -22.39
N ASP A 31 -8.38 -11.94 -21.44
CA ASP A 31 -8.67 -11.75 -20.02
C ASP A 31 -9.09 -10.31 -19.70
N ARG A 32 -8.48 -9.32 -20.38
CA ARG A 32 -8.87 -7.90 -20.25
C ARG A 32 -10.21 -7.58 -20.94
N VAL A 33 -10.46 -8.14 -22.13
CA VAL A 33 -11.73 -7.95 -22.87
C VAL A 33 -12.91 -8.59 -22.15
N LEU A 34 -12.69 -9.74 -21.51
CA LEU A 34 -13.66 -10.45 -20.69
C LEU A 34 -13.78 -9.88 -19.26
N LEU A 35 -13.09 -8.78 -18.96
CA LEU A 35 -13.06 -8.13 -17.63
C LEU A 35 -12.67 -9.07 -16.47
N LYS A 36 -11.92 -10.14 -16.76
CA LYS A 36 -11.29 -10.96 -15.71
C LYS A 36 -10.17 -10.19 -15.01
N ILE A 37 -9.55 -9.27 -15.74
CA ILE A 37 -8.52 -8.36 -15.25
C ILE A 37 -8.93 -6.97 -15.71
N ASP A 38 -9.11 -6.05 -14.76
CA ASP A 38 -9.35 -4.66 -15.12
C ASP A 38 -8.15 -4.09 -15.90
N PRO A 39 -8.39 -3.51 -17.09
CA PRO A 39 -7.32 -2.98 -17.93
C PRO A 39 -6.66 -1.73 -17.34
N ASP A 40 -7.38 -0.98 -16.48
CA ASP A 40 -6.91 0.26 -15.87
C ASP A 40 -6.36 0.05 -14.44
N THR A 41 -6.83 -0.97 -13.72
CA THR A 41 -6.44 -1.27 -12.33
C THR A 41 -5.37 -2.35 -12.19
N CYS A 42 -4.71 -2.74 -13.29
CA CYS A 42 -3.63 -3.73 -13.25
C CYS A 42 -2.39 -3.16 -12.55
N VAL A 43 -2.37 -3.23 -11.21
CA VAL A 43 -1.25 -2.76 -10.38
C VAL A 43 -0.08 -3.74 -10.54
N MET A 44 1.00 -3.26 -11.13
CA MET A 44 2.25 -4.01 -11.21
C MET A 44 2.90 -4.05 -9.82
N GLY A 45 2.90 -5.22 -9.18
CA GLY A 45 3.61 -5.46 -7.92
C GLY A 45 2.74 -6.08 -6.83
N LYS A 46 3.31 -6.19 -5.63
CA LYS A 46 2.63 -6.76 -4.47
C LYS A 46 1.55 -5.80 -3.99
N VAL A 47 0.32 -6.29 -3.90
CA VAL A 47 -0.81 -5.55 -3.32
C VAL A 47 -0.44 -5.16 -1.87
N PRO A 48 -0.62 -3.88 -1.48
CA PRO A 48 -0.41 -3.45 -0.10
C PRO A 48 -1.22 -4.31 0.87
N MET A 49 -0.66 -4.58 2.05
CA MET A 49 -1.34 -5.39 3.07
C MET A 49 -2.57 -4.70 3.64
N PHE A 50 -2.48 -3.38 3.81
CA PHE A 50 -3.56 -2.53 4.26
C PHE A 50 -4.16 -1.82 3.06
N ASP A 51 -5.47 -1.65 3.10
CA ASP A 51 -6.14 -0.75 2.17
C ASP A 51 -5.75 0.72 2.45
N GLN A 52 -5.93 1.60 1.48
CA GLN A 52 -5.56 3.01 1.60
C GLN A 52 -6.25 3.69 2.80
N PHE A 53 -7.50 3.32 3.08
CA PHE A 53 -8.24 3.84 4.23
C PHE A 53 -7.68 3.35 5.58
N GLN A 54 -7.21 2.10 5.62
CA GLN A 54 -6.57 1.53 6.81
C GLN A 54 -5.21 2.18 7.05
N GLU A 55 -4.44 2.42 5.99
CA GLU A 55 -3.18 3.15 6.09
C GLU A 55 -3.40 4.59 6.57
N ALA A 56 -4.43 5.27 6.08
CA ALA A 56 -4.77 6.64 6.47
C ALA A 56 -5.01 6.77 8.00
N LYS A 57 -5.61 5.77 8.65
CA LYS A 57 -5.77 5.75 10.12
C LYS A 57 -4.44 5.68 10.86
N ILE A 58 -3.48 4.90 10.34
CA ILE A 58 -2.13 4.83 10.89
C ILE A 58 -1.41 6.17 10.72
N VAL A 59 -1.62 6.84 9.58
CA VAL A 59 -1.10 8.20 9.33
C VAL A 59 -1.66 9.21 10.33
N GLU A 60 -2.98 9.22 10.50
CA GLU A 60 -3.68 10.11 11.42
C GLU A 60 -3.20 9.91 12.85
N HIS A 61 -3.11 8.65 13.30
CA HIS A 61 -2.54 8.31 14.60
C HIS A 61 -1.12 8.86 14.76
N SER A 62 -0.26 8.66 13.75
CA SER A 62 1.13 9.17 13.78
C SER A 62 1.20 10.70 13.85
N LYS A 63 0.30 11.41 13.14
CA LYS A 63 0.21 12.88 13.19
C LYS A 63 -0.26 13.37 14.55
N ASN A 64 -1.25 12.70 15.16
CA ASN A 64 -1.73 13.04 16.50
C ASN A 64 -0.64 12.86 17.56
N MET A 65 0.12 11.76 17.48
CA MET A 65 1.25 11.53 18.39
C MET A 65 2.34 12.60 18.23
N ALA A 66 2.64 13.00 16.98
CA ALA A 66 3.59 14.08 16.71
C ALA A 66 3.09 15.44 17.25
N ALA A 67 1.80 15.75 17.11
CA ALA A 67 1.19 16.98 17.62
C ALA A 67 1.24 17.07 19.15
N LEU A 68 1.15 15.93 19.83
CA LEU A 68 1.30 15.82 21.28
C LEU A 68 2.76 15.94 21.76
N GLY A 69 3.73 16.05 20.84
CA GLY A 69 5.16 16.12 21.16
C GLY A 69 5.74 14.78 21.60
N TYR A 70 5.17 13.67 21.10
CA TYR A 70 5.80 12.36 21.20
C TYR A 70 6.58 12.10 19.91
N GLY A 71 7.89 11.95 20.02
CA GLY A 71 8.68 11.45 18.91
C GLY A 71 8.33 9.99 18.65
N TYR A 72 7.82 9.73 17.45
CA TYR A 72 7.33 8.42 17.05
C TYR A 72 8.35 7.76 16.12
N THR A 73 9.03 6.75 16.63
CA THR A 73 10.04 6.02 15.85
C THR A 73 9.38 5.14 14.79
N GLN A 74 10.16 4.80 13.76
CA GLN A 74 9.68 3.88 12.73
C GLN A 74 9.33 2.50 13.30
N GLN A 75 10.03 2.06 14.35
CA GLN A 75 9.77 0.77 15.00
C GLN A 75 8.42 0.80 15.74
N GLU A 76 8.15 1.86 16.52
CA GLU A 76 6.85 2.03 17.19
C GLU A 76 5.69 2.09 16.20
N CYS A 77 5.91 2.73 15.04
CA CYS A 77 4.93 2.73 13.96
C CYS A 77 4.68 1.32 13.40
N VAL A 78 5.71 0.49 13.25
CA VAL A 78 5.57 -0.91 12.83
C VAL A 78 4.85 -1.73 13.91
N ASP A 79 5.15 -1.50 15.17
CA ASP A 79 4.55 -2.23 16.29
C ASP A 79 3.06 -1.89 16.42
N ALA A 80 2.69 -0.61 16.35
CA ALA A 80 1.31 -0.16 16.34
C ALA A 80 0.54 -0.68 15.11
N ALA A 81 1.16 -0.63 13.93
CA ALA A 81 0.59 -1.22 12.72
C ALA A 81 0.42 -2.75 12.85
N SER A 82 1.32 -3.44 13.55
CA SER A 82 1.21 -4.87 13.84
C SER A 82 0.05 -5.19 14.75
N MET A 83 -0.14 -4.41 15.81
CA MET A 83 -1.31 -4.54 16.67
C MET A 83 -2.60 -4.28 15.89
N TYR A 84 -2.61 -3.25 15.04
CA TYR A 84 -3.75 -2.94 14.19
C TYR A 84 -4.07 -4.06 13.18
N ALA A 85 -3.05 -4.67 12.57
CA ALA A 85 -3.22 -5.82 11.66
C ALA A 85 -3.84 -7.04 12.36
N VAL A 86 -3.46 -7.29 13.62
CA VAL A 86 -4.05 -8.36 14.43
C VAL A 86 -5.50 -8.06 14.78
N GLN A 87 -5.82 -6.81 15.14
CA GLN A 87 -7.20 -6.39 15.42
C GLN A 87 -8.11 -6.54 14.20
N LEU A 88 -7.60 -6.29 13.00
CA LEU A 88 -8.32 -6.47 11.75
C LEU A 88 -8.40 -7.94 11.28
N GLY A 89 -7.74 -8.87 11.98
CA GLY A 89 -7.68 -10.29 11.58
C GLY A 89 -6.84 -10.56 10.32
N ILE A 90 -6.08 -9.57 9.83
CA ILE A 90 -5.22 -9.71 8.63
C ILE A 90 -3.99 -10.54 8.95
N ARG A 91 -3.49 -10.47 10.20
CA ARG A 91 -2.30 -11.17 10.67
C ARG A 91 -2.50 -11.78 12.05
N THR A 92 -1.69 -12.79 12.35
CA THR A 92 -1.58 -13.37 13.69
C THR A 92 -0.48 -12.68 14.49
N LYS A 93 -0.58 -12.72 15.82
CA LYS A 93 0.42 -12.11 16.72
C LYS A 93 1.84 -12.65 16.50
N ASP A 94 1.97 -13.90 16.07
CA ASP A 94 3.26 -14.57 15.84
C ASP A 94 4.03 -14.04 14.63
N LYS A 95 3.38 -13.24 13.77
CA LYS A 95 3.97 -12.71 12.53
C LYS A 95 3.78 -11.20 12.47
N PRO A 96 4.48 -10.42 13.31
CA PRO A 96 4.40 -8.95 13.26
C PRO A 96 4.86 -8.41 11.90
N LEU A 97 4.49 -7.17 11.63
CA LEU A 97 5.02 -6.44 10.48
C LEU A 97 6.50 -6.16 10.70
N THR A 98 7.22 -6.00 9.60
CA THR A 98 8.66 -5.77 9.62
C THR A 98 8.99 -4.41 9.01
N MET A 99 10.23 -3.97 9.21
CA MET A 99 10.75 -2.75 8.56
C MET A 99 10.65 -2.76 7.03
N SER A 100 10.49 -3.94 6.40
CA SER A 100 10.21 -4.05 4.97
C SER A 100 8.84 -3.45 4.60
N TRP A 101 7.81 -3.72 5.41
CA TRP A 101 6.51 -3.06 5.22
C TRP A 101 6.64 -1.55 5.41
N MET A 102 7.40 -1.13 6.42
CA MET A 102 7.59 0.29 6.74
C MET A 102 8.19 1.10 5.59
N ARG A 103 9.17 0.52 4.89
CA ARG A 103 9.75 1.15 3.68
C ARG A 103 8.71 1.32 2.58
N GLY A 104 7.85 0.32 2.38
CA GLY A 104 6.74 0.41 1.43
C GLY A 104 5.70 1.46 1.83
N PHE A 105 5.37 1.51 3.12
CA PHE A 105 4.44 2.49 3.69
C PHE A 105 4.94 3.92 3.53
N MET A 106 6.20 4.21 3.88
CA MET A 106 6.80 5.54 3.67
C MET A 106 6.90 5.93 2.19
N LYS A 107 7.08 4.97 1.28
CA LYS A 107 7.06 5.25 -0.17
C LYS A 107 5.67 5.66 -0.66
N ARG A 108 4.60 5.12 -0.06
CA ARG A 108 3.21 5.49 -0.37
C ARG A 108 2.81 6.82 0.29
N TRP A 109 3.30 7.06 1.50
CA TRP A 109 2.97 8.24 2.32
C TRP A 109 4.20 9.11 2.58
N THR A 110 4.66 9.80 1.53
CA THR A 110 5.86 10.66 1.57
C THR A 110 5.70 11.89 2.45
N GLU A 111 4.47 12.27 2.78
CA GLU A 111 4.16 13.41 3.64
C GLU A 111 4.49 13.17 5.12
N ILE A 112 4.66 11.91 5.53
CA ILE A 112 4.91 11.57 6.93
C ILE A 112 6.40 11.66 7.22
N ARG A 113 6.77 12.57 8.11
CA ARG A 113 8.13 12.64 8.68
C ARG A 113 8.13 12.09 10.09
N LEU A 114 8.47 10.80 10.21
CA LEU A 114 8.69 10.19 11.52
C LEU A 114 10.01 10.70 12.09
N THR A 115 9.91 11.43 13.20
CA THR A 115 11.05 12.07 13.85
C THR A 115 11.41 11.27 15.09
N LYS A 116 12.70 10.97 15.27
CA LYS A 116 13.19 10.32 16.50
C LYS A 116 12.85 11.20 17.71
N PRO A 117 12.36 10.63 18.82
CA PRO A 117 12.14 11.40 20.02
C PRO A 117 13.43 12.03 20.50
N ARG A 118 13.40 13.34 20.75
CA ARG A 118 14.52 14.03 21.40
C ARG A 118 14.43 13.73 22.91
N GLY A 119 15.57 13.67 23.62
CA GLY A 119 15.65 13.13 24.99
C GLY A 119 14.66 13.71 26.03
N LEU A 120 14.09 14.89 25.80
CA LEU A 120 13.03 15.49 26.63
C LEU A 120 11.66 14.79 26.51
N GLU A 121 11.36 14.20 25.36
CA GLU A 121 10.07 13.52 25.09
C GLU A 121 10.04 12.14 25.76
N TYR A 122 11.18 11.44 25.79
CA TYR A 122 11.33 10.17 26.52
C TYR A 122 11.11 10.34 28.04
N ALA A 123 11.55 11.48 28.60
CA ALA A 123 11.32 11.81 30.00
C ALA A 123 9.82 12.04 30.31
N ARG A 124 9.03 12.58 29.37
CA ARG A 124 7.58 12.77 29.55
C ARG A 124 6.81 11.45 29.49
N VAL A 125 7.17 10.54 28.58
CA VAL A 125 6.57 9.19 28.50
C VAL A 125 6.80 8.41 29.79
N LYS A 126 8.03 8.47 30.34
CA LYS A 126 8.37 7.77 31.58
C LYS A 126 7.65 8.33 32.82
N MET A 127 7.24 9.59 32.82
CA MET A 127 6.52 10.20 33.95
C MET A 127 4.99 10.04 33.88
N ALA A 128 4.44 9.62 32.73
CA ALA A 128 3.00 9.41 32.55
C ALA A 128 2.58 7.93 32.62
N SER A 129 3.54 7.01 32.83
CA SER A 129 3.29 5.57 33.05
C SER A 129 3.31 5.21 34.52
#